data_AF-A0A529KLE9-F1
#
_entry.id   AF-A0A529KLE9-F1
#
_cell.length_a   1.000
_cell.length_b   1.000
_cell.length_c   1.000
_cell.angle_alpha   90.00
_cell.angle_beta   90.00
_cell.angle_gamma   90.00
#
_symmetry.space_group_name_H-M   'P 1'
#
loop_
_entity.id
_entity.type
_entity.pdbx_description
1 polymer ?
#
loop_
_entity_poly.entity_id
_entity_poly.type
_entity_poly.pdbx_seq_one_letter_code
_entity_poly.pdbx_strand_id
1 'polypeptide(L)'
;MLVGDAGFFRDPLTSHGISDALRDAEGAATAILSCRESALREFQEVRDSLALPILETTDAISAFDWSLEELPERHKRFSEAMKSEVAVLLARAARDREVPPLPHGLVTSQLEAI
;
A
#
# COMPACT_ATOMS: atom_id res chain seq x y z
N MET A 1 1.04 12.80 6.62
CA MET A 1 1.07 11.38 6.19
C MET A 1 -0.06 10.66 6.90
N LEU A 2 -0.89 9.91 6.16
CA LEU A 2 -1.98 9.09 6.68
C LEU A 2 -1.80 7.65 6.15
N VAL A 3 -2.15 6.66 6.95
CA VAL A 3 -1.96 5.23 6.64
C VAL A 3 -3.23 4.44 6.95
N GLY A 4 -3.49 3.38 6.17
CA GLY A 4 -4.70 2.55 6.34
C GLY A 4 -5.98 3.38 6.21
N ASP A 5 -6.99 3.07 7.02
CA ASP A 5 -8.31 3.71 6.99
C ASP A 5 -8.28 5.23 7.20
N ALA A 6 -7.24 5.76 7.87
CA ALA A 6 -7.07 7.20 8.00
C ALA A 6 -6.70 7.88 6.66
N GLY A 7 -6.07 7.14 5.73
CA GLY A 7 -5.69 7.62 4.41
C GLY A 7 -6.79 7.42 3.37
N PHE A 8 -7.41 6.25 3.35
CA PHE A 8 -8.57 5.93 2.53
C PHE A 8 -9.29 4.72 3.12
N PHE A 9 -10.62 4.67 2.99
CA PHE A 9 -11.43 3.56 3.46
C PHE A 9 -11.87 2.69 2.28
N ARG A 10 -11.73 1.36 2.40
CA ARG A 10 -12.31 0.42 1.44
C ARG A 10 -13.61 -0.16 1.96
N ASP A 11 -14.54 -0.41 1.04
CA ASP A 11 -15.73 -1.21 1.33
C ASP A 11 -15.33 -2.60 1.88
N PRO A 12 -15.86 -3.01 3.05
CA PRO A 12 -15.61 -4.33 3.63
C PRO A 12 -15.90 -5.51 2.69
N LEU A 13 -16.72 -5.29 1.65
CA LEU A 13 -17.02 -6.27 0.60
C LEU A 13 -15.76 -6.90 -0.02
N THR A 14 -14.67 -6.14 -0.14
CA THR A 14 -13.41 -6.64 -0.71
C THR A 14 -12.42 -7.16 0.35
N SER A 15 -12.66 -6.88 1.64
CA SER A 15 -11.90 -7.43 2.78
C SER A 15 -10.38 -7.16 2.76
N HIS A 16 -9.94 -6.02 2.20
CA HIS A 16 -8.51 -5.69 2.05
C HIS A 16 -7.94 -4.63 3.02
N GLY A 17 -8.75 -4.06 3.93
CA GLY A 17 -8.29 -2.95 4.80
C GLY A 17 -7.06 -3.26 5.67
N ILE A 18 -6.92 -4.49 6.18
CA ILE A 18 -5.71 -4.90 6.92
C ILE A 18 -4.48 -4.95 6.01
N SER A 19 -4.62 -5.49 4.79
CA SER A 19 -3.53 -5.54 3.81
C SER A 19 -3.07 -4.14 3.43
N ASP A 20 -4.00 -3.21 3.24
CA ASP A 20 -3.70 -1.81 2.96
C ASP A 20 -2.96 -1.14 4.11
N ALA A 21 -3.44 -1.32 5.35
CA ALA A 21 -2.79 -0.75 6.53
C ALA A 21 -1.35 -1.24 6.68
N LEU A 22 -1.09 -2.53 6.44
CA LEU A 22 0.26 -3.10 6.51
C LEU A 22 1.17 -2.60 5.37
N ARG A 23 0.67 -2.54 4.14
CA ARG A 23 1.39 -1.99 2.97
C ARG A 23 1.75 -0.52 3.18
N ASP A 24 0.83 0.26 3.72
CA ASP A 24 1.02 1.68 4.03
C ASP A 24 2.02 1.88 5.17
N ALA A 25 1.94 1.07 6.23
CA ALA A 25 2.88 1.13 7.35
C ALA A 25 4.33 0.87 6.91
N GLU A 26 4.55 -0.15 6.07
CA GLU A 26 5.88 -0.45 5.49
C GLU A 26 6.39 0.71 4.62
N GLY A 27 5.53 1.26 3.75
CA GLY A 27 5.89 2.38 2.87
C GLY A 27 6.20 3.66 3.64
N ALA A 28 5.39 3.98 4.64
CA ALA A 28 5.58 5.10 5.55
C ALA A 28 6.89 4.99 6.34
N ALA A 29 7.16 3.81 6.91
CA ALA A 29 8.41 3.57 7.64
C ALA A 29 9.64 3.74 6.73
N THR A 30 9.58 3.19 5.51
CA THR A 30 10.66 3.35 4.51
C THR A 30 10.89 4.82 4.16
N ALA A 31 9.82 5.60 3.96
CA ALA A 31 9.93 7.02 3.66
C ALA A 31 10.56 7.81 4.82
N ILE A 32 10.11 7.56 6.07
CA ILE A 32 10.64 8.20 7.27
C ILE A 32 12.13 7.89 7.44
N LEU A 33 12.51 6.62 7.35
CA LEU A 33 13.89 6.16 7.53
C LEU A 33 14.84 6.65 6.45
N SER A 34 14.33 7.10 5.31
CA SER A 34 15.16 7.64 4.24
C SER A 34 15.71 9.03 4.50
N CYS A 35 15.15 9.76 5.49
CA CYS A 35 15.52 11.12 5.84
C CYS A 35 15.50 12.12 4.67
N ARG A 36 14.80 11.82 3.57
CA ARG A 36 14.61 12.76 2.45
C ARG A 36 13.31 13.54 2.63
N GLU A 37 13.37 14.85 2.39
CA GLU A 37 12.20 15.73 2.47
C GLU A 37 11.06 15.31 1.53
N SER A 38 11.39 14.80 0.33
CA SER A 38 10.41 14.36 -0.67
C SER A 38 9.79 12.99 -0.39
N ALA A 39 10.38 12.17 0.48
CA ALA A 39 10.02 10.76 0.58
C ALA A 39 8.58 10.52 1.07
N LEU A 40 8.07 11.37 1.96
CA LEU A 40 6.69 11.27 2.43
C LEU A 40 5.67 11.60 1.34
N ARG A 41 6.02 12.52 0.42
CA ARG A 41 5.20 12.85 -0.74
C ARG A 41 5.23 11.71 -1.76
N GLU A 42 6.43 11.20 -2.07
CA GLU A 42 6.62 10.04 -2.95
C GLU A 42 5.85 8.82 -2.45
N PHE A 43 5.87 8.55 -1.14
CA PHE A 43 5.07 7.51 -0.51
C PHE A 43 3.56 7.71 -0.78
N GLN A 44 3.06 8.94 -0.58
CA GLN A 44 1.64 9.24 -0.79
C GLN A 44 1.25 9.08 -2.26
N GLU A 45 2.08 9.53 -3.20
CA GLU A 45 1.84 9.39 -4.64
C GLU A 45 1.78 7.92 -5.05
N VAL A 46 2.71 7.09 -4.57
CA VAL A 46 2.70 5.65 -4.83
C VAL A 46 1.44 5.00 -4.24
N ARG A 47 1.08 5.32 -2.99
CA ARG A 47 -0.15 4.82 -2.36
C ARG A 47 -1.38 5.17 -3.19
N ASP A 48 -1.53 6.43 -3.57
CA ASP A 48 -2.71 6.92 -4.29
C ASP A 48 -2.80 6.26 -5.67
N SER A 49 -1.67 6.05 -6.35
CA SER A 49 -1.63 5.35 -7.64
C SER A 49 -2.10 3.89 -7.59
N LEU A 50 -1.96 3.23 -6.43
CA LEU A 50 -2.40 1.85 -6.21
C LEU A 50 -3.85 1.80 -5.70
N ALA A 51 -4.20 2.70 -4.78
CA ALA A 51 -5.49 2.71 -4.12
C ALA A 51 -6.62 3.17 -5.04
N LEU A 52 -6.42 4.25 -5.81
CA LEU A 52 -7.48 4.88 -6.60
C LEU A 52 -8.16 3.93 -7.60
N PRO A 53 -7.44 3.16 -8.45
CA PRO A 53 -8.10 2.27 -9.41
C PRO A 53 -8.94 1.18 -8.74
N ILE A 54 -8.50 0.70 -7.57
CA ILE A 54 -9.24 -0.32 -6.83
C ILE A 54 -10.47 0.30 -6.14
N LEU A 55 -10.36 1.52 -5.60
CA LEU A 55 -11.50 2.25 -5.03
C LEU A 55 -12.56 2.52 -6.10
N GLU A 56 -12.16 3.01 -7.27
CA GLU A 56 -13.05 3.27 -8.40
C GLU A 56 -13.75 1.99 -8.89
N THR A 57 -13.01 0.90 -9.04
CA THR A 57 -13.59 -0.37 -9.50
C THR A 57 -14.47 -1.04 -8.46
N THR A 58 -14.12 -0.92 -7.17
CA THR A 58 -14.96 -1.43 -6.07
C THR A 58 -16.25 -0.63 -5.97
N ASP A 59 -16.18 0.70 -6.00
CA ASP A 59 -17.37 1.56 -5.98
C ASP A 59 -18.29 1.25 -7.17
N ALA A 60 -17.73 1.06 -8.37
CA ALA A 60 -18.49 0.66 -9.55
C ALA A 60 -19.16 -0.72 -9.43
N ILE A 61 -18.61 -1.65 -8.65
CA ILE A 61 -19.23 -2.96 -8.38
C ILE A 61 -20.29 -2.82 -7.27
N SER A 62 -19.96 -2.13 -6.18
CA SER A 62 -20.83 -1.92 -5.01
C SER A 62 -22.02 -1.00 -5.30
N ALA A 63 -21.99 -0.17 -6.35
CA ALA A 63 -23.10 0.71 -6.72
C ALA A 63 -24.34 -0.06 -7.22
N PHE A 64 -24.20 -1.33 -7.61
CA PHE A 64 -25.26 -2.13 -8.24
C PHE A 64 -25.90 -1.49 -9.49
N ASP A 65 -25.28 -0.45 -10.07
CA ASP A 65 -25.69 0.21 -11.32
C ASP A 65 -24.96 -0.45 -12.52
N TRP A 66 -25.29 -1.71 -12.73
CA TRP A 66 -24.75 -2.54 -13.82
C TRP A 66 -25.71 -3.66 -14.18
N SER A 67 -25.58 -4.13 -15.42
CA SER A 67 -26.19 -5.38 -15.90
C SER A 67 -25.27 -6.58 -15.68
N LEU A 68 -25.84 -7.79 -15.68
CA LEU A 68 -25.07 -9.04 -15.61
C LEU A 68 -24.08 -9.21 -16.77
N GLU A 69 -24.32 -8.55 -17.91
CA GLU A 69 -23.41 -8.56 -19.06
C GLU A 69 -22.16 -7.69 -18.81
N GLU A 70 -22.27 -6.62 -18.05
CA GLU A 70 -21.16 -5.70 -17.73
C GLU A 70 -20.32 -6.17 -16.54
N LEU A 71 -20.90 -6.95 -15.64
CA LEU A 71 -20.25 -7.40 -14.40
C LEU A 71 -18.90 -8.12 -14.63
N PRO A 72 -18.74 -9.04 -15.60
CA PRO A 72 -17.46 -9.72 -15.84
C PRO A 72 -16.31 -8.75 -16.16
N GLU A 73 -16.57 -7.72 -16.96
CA GLU A 73 -15.58 -6.72 -17.32
C GLU A 73 -15.22 -5.83 -16.11
N ARG A 74 -16.20 -5.49 -15.27
CA ARG A 74 -15.93 -4.75 -14.01
C ARG A 74 -15.06 -5.56 -13.05
N HIS A 75 -15.35 -6.85 -12.86
CA HIS A 75 -14.50 -7.75 -12.06
C HIS A 75 -13.10 -7.92 -12.64
N LYS A 76 -12.96 -7.96 -13.96
CA LYS A 76 -11.65 -8.03 -14.63
C LYS A 76 -10.82 -6.79 -14.31
N ARG A 77 -11.40 -5.58 -14.40
CA ARG A 77 -10.70 -4.32 -14.07
C ARG A 77 -10.25 -4.29 -12.61
N PHE A 78 -11.12 -4.69 -11.68
CA PHE A 78 -10.76 -4.84 -10.28
C PHE A 78 -9.56 -5.80 -10.11
N SER A 79 -9.60 -6.95 -10.79
CA SER A 79 -8.52 -7.94 -10.75
C SER A 79 -7.19 -7.41 -11.30
N GLU A 80 -7.22 -6.62 -12.38
CA GLU A 80 -6.02 -5.97 -12.92
C GLU A 80 -5.44 -4.94 -11.95
N ALA A 81 -6.29 -4.13 -11.31
CA ALA A 81 -5.86 -3.16 -10.30
C ALA A 81 -5.17 -3.86 -9.10
N MET A 82 -5.71 -4.99 -8.64
CA MET A 82 -5.10 -5.80 -7.59
C MET A 82 -3.73 -6.37 -7.99
N LYS A 83 -3.55 -6.78 -9.26
CA LYS A 83 -2.25 -7.30 -9.74
C LYS A 83 -1.16 -6.24 -9.67
N SER A 84 -1.48 -4.98 -9.95
CA SER A 84 -0.53 -3.87 -9.82
C SER A 84 -0.05 -3.70 -8.37
N GLU A 85 -0.95 -3.81 -7.40
CA GLU A 85 -0.60 -3.76 -5.98
C GLU A 85 0.31 -4.93 -5.57
N VAL A 86 -0.04 -6.16 -5.99
CA VAL A 86 0.77 -7.35 -5.72
C VAL A 86 2.17 -7.23 -6.33
N ALA A 87 2.29 -6.69 -7.55
CA ALA A 87 3.59 -6.51 -8.20
C ALA A 87 4.51 -5.59 -7.40
N VAL A 88 3.98 -4.50 -6.82
CA VAL A 88 4.75 -3.61 -5.93
C VAL A 88 5.21 -4.35 -4.68
N LEU A 89 4.31 -5.10 -4.01
CA LEU A 89 4.67 -5.86 -2.81
C LEU A 89 5.75 -6.92 -3.09
N LEU A 90 5.68 -7.60 -4.23
CA LEU A 90 6.70 -8.56 -4.65
C LEU A 90 8.07 -7.89 -4.87
N ALA A 91 8.09 -6.70 -5.48
CA ALA A 91 9.33 -5.95 -5.66
C ALA A 91 9.94 -5.52 -4.31
N ARG A 92 9.10 -5.10 -3.35
CA ARG A 92 9.54 -4.75 -1.99
C ARG A 92 10.11 -5.96 -1.25
N ALA A 93 9.39 -7.09 -1.28
CA ALA A 93 9.84 -8.34 -0.66
C ALA A 93 11.16 -8.86 -1.27
N ALA A 94 11.39 -8.65 -2.57
CA ALA A 94 12.67 -8.97 -3.20
C ALA A 94 13.81 -8.11 -2.64
N ARG A 95 13.63 -6.79 -2.58
CA ARG A 95 14.58 -5.85 -1.97
C ARG A 95 14.90 -6.23 -0.52
N ASP A 96 13.89 -6.54 0.29
CA ASP A 96 14.11 -6.82 1.72
C ASP A 96 14.87 -8.13 1.97
N ARG A 97 14.82 -9.09 1.03
CA ARG A 97 15.67 -10.30 1.09
C ARG A 97 17.14 -10.02 0.76
N GLU A 98 17.42 -8.95 0.03
CA GLU A 98 18.79 -8.55 -0.33
C GLU A 98 19.47 -7.75 0.79
N VAL A 99 18.70 -7.14 1.69
CA VAL A 99 19.22 -6.42 2.85
C VAL A 99 19.58 -7.44 3.95
N PRO A 100 20.86 -7.58 4.35
CA PRO A 100 21.23 -8.47 5.44
C PRO A 100 20.55 -8.02 6.75
N PRO A 101 20.15 -8.96 7.63
CA PRO A 101 19.54 -8.61 8.90
C PRO A 101 20.45 -7.66 9.68
N LEU A 102 19.84 -6.64 10.31
CA LEU A 102 20.58 -5.71 11.15
C LEU A 102 21.38 -6.51 12.19
N PRO A 103 22.69 -6.25 12.35
CA PRO A 103 23.47 -6.93 13.37
C PRO A 103 22.84 -6.66 14.74
N HIS A 104 22.51 -7.73 15.45
CA HIS A 104 21.98 -7.65 16.81
C HIS A 104 23.01 -6.92 17.70
N GLY A 105 22.79 -5.63 17.98
CA GLY A 105 23.67 -4.87 18.89
C GLY A 105 23.77 -3.35 18.73
N LEU A 106 23.20 -2.72 17.69
CA LEU A 106 23.39 -1.27 17.45
C LEU A 106 22.34 -0.34 18.06
N VAL A 107 21.39 -0.85 18.87
CA VAL A 107 20.25 -0.03 19.35
C VAL A 107 20.59 0.83 20.59
N THR A 108 21.75 0.65 21.25
CA THR A 108 22.03 1.33 22.53
C THR A 108 23.47 1.78 22.72
N SER A 109 24.03 2.60 21.82
CA SER A 109 25.31 3.25 22.12
C SER A 109 25.52 4.69 21.63
N GLN A 110 24.59 5.29 20.86
CA GLN A 110 24.78 6.65 20.35
C GLN A 110 23.86 7.72 20.94
N LEU A 111 23.10 7.42 21.99
CA LEU A 111 22.25 8.40 22.69
C LEU A 111 22.82 8.93 24.02
N GLU A 112 24.02 8.50 24.44
CA GLU A 112 24.65 8.95 25.71
C GLU A 112 25.80 9.96 25.53
N ALA A 113 25.92 10.60 24.36
CA ALA A 113 26.99 11.57 24.09
C ALA A 113 26.47 12.94 23.62
N ILE A 114 25.52 13.53 24.36
CA ILE A 114 25.24 14.98 24.43
C ILE A 114 24.84 15.29 25.87
#